data_AF-A0A8T9VPP2-F1
#
_entry.id   AF-A0A8T9VPP2-F1
#
_cell.length_a   1.000
_cell.length_b   1.000
_cell.length_c   1.000
_cell.angle_alpha   90.00
_cell.angle_beta   90.00
_cell.angle_gamma   90.00
#
_symmetry.space_group_name_H-M   'P 1'
#
loop_
_entity.id
_entity.type
_entity.pdbx_description
1 polymer ?
#
loop_
_entity_poly.entity_id
_entity_poly.type
_entity_poly.pdbx_seq_one_letter_code
_entity_poly.pdbx_strand_id
1 'polypeptide(L)'
;MNSKIEDSGLFSGNVGDGERCCFELGISLATVFHQFVGTPVGLDSVSEVEKAIETSVCEQPFVIDVKIEISRDEWDGYSSLKPEEINAWVTVSYNDVTVYGRLSFVEELDYPLMWIEEKEVK
;
A
#
# COMPACT_ATOMS: atom_id res chain seq x y z
N MET A 1 -16.32 5.25 -7.10
CA MET A 1 -15.48 4.86 -8.26
C MET A 1 -15.68 3.39 -8.58
N ASN A 2 -15.60 2.50 -7.58
CA ASN A 2 -15.69 1.04 -7.71
C ASN A 2 -16.86 0.53 -8.57
N SER A 3 -18.09 1.02 -8.34
CA SER A 3 -19.25 0.62 -9.17
C SER A 3 -19.09 0.92 -10.66
N LYS A 4 -18.45 2.05 -11.01
CA LYS A 4 -18.16 2.37 -12.42
C LYS A 4 -17.11 1.43 -13.01
N ILE A 5 -16.16 0.97 -12.21
CA ILE A 5 -15.14 0.01 -12.64
C ILE A 5 -15.78 -1.36 -12.89
N GLU A 6 -16.65 -1.79 -11.99
CA GLU A 6 -17.42 -3.04 -12.11
C GLU A 6 -18.29 -3.05 -13.38
N ASP A 7 -19.01 -1.96 -13.64
CA ASP A 7 -19.90 -1.82 -14.81
C ASP A 7 -19.14 -1.60 -16.13
N SER A 8 -17.84 -1.32 -16.10
CA SER A 8 -17.08 -0.89 -17.28
C SER A 8 -16.72 -2.01 -18.26
N GLY A 9 -16.68 -3.27 -17.80
CA GLY A 9 -16.16 -4.39 -18.58
C GLY A 9 -14.66 -4.30 -18.93
N LEU A 10 -13.89 -3.42 -18.26
CA LEU A 10 -12.44 -3.25 -18.51
C LEU A 10 -11.62 -4.46 -18.09
N PHE A 11 -12.01 -5.12 -16.99
CA PHE A 11 -11.41 -6.39 -16.60
C PHE A 11 -12.06 -7.52 -17.38
N SER A 12 -11.23 -8.27 -18.12
CA SER A 12 -11.69 -9.41 -18.91
C SER A 12 -12.40 -10.46 -18.03
N GLY A 13 -13.40 -11.14 -18.59
CA GLY A 13 -14.20 -12.13 -17.87
C GLY A 13 -13.43 -13.39 -17.44
N ASN A 14 -12.20 -13.58 -17.92
CA ASN A 14 -11.30 -14.64 -17.46
C ASN A 14 -10.37 -14.21 -16.31
N VAL A 15 -10.43 -12.95 -15.87
CA VAL A 15 -9.70 -12.46 -14.69
C VAL A 15 -10.58 -12.65 -13.46
N GLY A 16 -10.19 -13.58 -12.60
CA GLY A 16 -10.91 -13.92 -11.38
C GLY A 16 -10.75 -12.85 -10.29
N ASP A 17 -11.67 -12.85 -9.34
CA ASP A 17 -11.75 -11.82 -8.28
C ASP A 17 -10.44 -11.69 -7.49
N GLY A 18 -9.79 -12.82 -7.17
CA GLY A 18 -8.50 -12.80 -6.50
C GLY A 18 -7.35 -12.24 -7.35
N GLU A 19 -7.38 -12.43 -8.67
CA GLU A 19 -6.38 -11.82 -9.56
C GLU A 19 -6.57 -10.30 -9.59
N ARG A 20 -7.82 -9.82 -9.56
CA ARG A 20 -8.13 -8.40 -9.45
C ARG A 20 -7.66 -7.82 -8.11
N CYS A 21 -7.95 -8.48 -6.99
CA CYS A 21 -7.44 -8.03 -5.69
C CYS A 21 -5.91 -7.94 -5.66
N CYS A 22 -5.21 -8.94 -6.18
CA CYS A 22 -3.75 -8.92 -6.24
C CYS A 22 -3.22 -7.79 -7.15
N PHE A 23 -3.90 -7.54 -8.26
CA PHE A 23 -3.55 -6.46 -9.19
C PHE A 23 -3.67 -5.08 -8.53
N GLU A 24 -4.82 -4.79 -7.93
CA GLU A 24 -5.07 -3.52 -7.23
C GLU A 24 -4.15 -3.37 -6.01
N LEU A 25 -3.89 -4.45 -5.27
CA LEU A 25 -2.94 -4.43 -4.16
C LEU A 25 -1.52 -4.03 -4.63
N GLY A 26 -1.07 -4.58 -5.76
CA GLY A 26 0.22 -4.22 -6.35
C GLY A 26 0.28 -2.73 -6.74
N ILE A 27 -0.79 -2.19 -7.33
CA ILE A 27 -0.91 -0.76 -7.66
C ILE A 27 -0.81 0.10 -6.40
N SER A 28 -1.53 -0.28 -5.33
CA SER A 28 -1.56 0.50 -4.09
C SER A 28 -0.23 0.47 -3.35
N LEU A 29 0.43 -0.68 -3.23
CA LEU A 29 1.77 -0.78 -2.63
C LEU A 29 2.82 0.00 -3.45
N ALA A 30 2.76 -0.08 -4.79
CA ALA A 30 3.63 0.71 -5.65
C ALA A 30 3.38 2.23 -5.50
N THR A 31 2.11 2.63 -5.28
CA THR A 31 1.77 4.03 -5.03
C THR A 31 2.33 4.52 -3.69
N VAL A 32 2.18 3.74 -2.61
CA VAL A 32 2.81 4.04 -1.31
C VAL A 32 4.30 4.30 -1.49
N PHE A 33 4.98 3.45 -2.26
CA PHE A 33 6.42 3.56 -2.47
C PHE A 33 6.79 4.77 -3.34
N HIS A 34 6.32 4.82 -4.59
CA HIS A 34 6.82 5.79 -5.57
C HIS A 34 6.29 7.20 -5.38
N GLN A 35 5.11 7.37 -4.78
CA GLN A 35 4.52 8.70 -4.59
C GLN A 35 5.13 9.44 -3.40
N PHE A 36 5.58 8.72 -2.37
CA PHE A 36 5.95 9.33 -1.08
C PHE A 36 7.45 9.25 -0.76
N VAL A 37 8.21 8.34 -1.37
CA VAL A 37 9.68 8.35 -1.25
C VAL A 37 10.23 9.71 -1.66
N GLY A 38 11.15 10.24 -0.85
CA GLY A 38 11.74 11.57 -1.00
C GLY A 38 10.98 12.71 -0.32
N THR A 39 9.78 12.46 0.23
CA THR A 39 9.00 13.46 0.97
C THR A 39 9.81 13.96 2.17
N PRO A 40 9.97 15.30 2.36
CA PRO A 40 10.54 15.84 3.58
C PRO A 40 9.63 15.51 4.77
N VAL A 41 10.18 14.84 5.77
CA VAL A 41 9.45 14.41 6.96
C VAL A 41 10.34 14.59 8.18
N GLY A 42 9.77 15.15 9.25
CA GLY A 42 10.47 15.37 10.51
C GLY A 42 9.77 14.70 11.68
N LEU A 43 10.43 14.67 12.84
CA LEU A 43 9.92 14.04 14.05
C LEU A 43 8.55 14.59 14.49
N ASP A 44 8.29 15.87 14.22
CA ASP A 44 7.02 16.52 14.56
C ASP A 44 5.91 16.30 13.52
N SER A 45 6.25 15.94 12.27
CA SER A 45 5.28 15.86 11.15
C SER A 45 5.01 14.43 10.66
N VAL A 46 5.82 13.47 11.11
CA VAL A 46 5.79 12.09 10.62
C VAL A 46 4.45 11.39 10.86
N SER A 47 3.79 11.67 11.98
CA SER A 47 2.48 11.06 12.27
C SER A 47 1.40 11.59 11.33
N GLU A 48 1.46 12.89 10.97
CA GLU A 48 0.58 13.47 9.97
C GLU A 48 0.89 12.95 8.56
N VAL A 49 2.17 12.72 8.23
CA VAL A 49 2.57 12.14 6.94
C VAL A 49 2.09 10.70 6.83
N GLU A 50 2.28 9.86 7.84
CA GLU A 50 1.73 8.49 7.89
C GLU A 50 0.23 8.50 7.61
N LYS A 51 -0.52 9.34 8.34
CA LYS A 51 -1.97 9.45 8.17
C LYS A 51 -2.39 9.99 6.80
N ALA A 52 -1.63 10.93 6.23
CA ALA A 52 -1.88 11.47 4.91
C ALA A 52 -1.69 10.40 3.82
N ILE A 53 -0.66 9.56 3.95
CA ILE A 53 -0.44 8.41 3.07
C ILE A 53 -1.60 7.42 3.20
N GLU A 54 -1.92 7.00 4.43
CA GLU A 54 -3.03 6.06 4.71
C GLU A 54 -4.34 6.53 4.07
N THR A 55 -4.72 7.79 4.34
CA THR A 55 -5.97 8.36 3.83
C THR A 55 -5.95 8.47 2.30
N SER A 56 -4.84 8.89 1.70
CA SER A 56 -4.74 9.07 0.25
C SER A 56 -4.79 7.74 -0.51
N VAL A 57 -4.16 6.69 0.03
CA VAL A 57 -4.12 5.37 -0.61
C VAL A 57 -5.45 4.64 -0.44
N CYS A 58 -6.15 4.82 0.69
CA CYS A 58 -7.52 4.30 0.88
C CYS A 58 -8.55 4.82 -0.14
N GLU A 59 -8.30 5.94 -0.81
CA GLU A 59 -9.19 6.45 -1.87
C GLU A 59 -9.05 5.67 -3.20
N GLN A 60 -8.05 4.78 -3.31
CA GLN A 60 -7.87 3.94 -4.49
C GLN A 60 -8.94 2.84 -4.59
N PRO A 61 -9.20 2.31 -5.80
CA PRO A 61 -10.19 1.25 -6.00
C PRO A 61 -9.96 0.04 -5.08
N PHE A 62 -11.03 -0.41 -4.44
CA PHE A 62 -11.09 -1.66 -3.65
C PHE A 62 -10.16 -1.75 -2.43
N VAL A 63 -9.38 -0.71 -2.14
CA VAL A 63 -8.60 -0.59 -0.90
C VAL A 63 -9.56 -0.32 0.25
N ILE A 64 -9.57 -1.19 1.25
CA ILE A 64 -10.47 -1.06 2.42
C ILE A 64 -9.76 -0.66 3.70
N ASP A 65 -8.44 -0.86 3.76
CA ASP A 65 -7.61 -0.47 4.90
C ASP A 65 -6.15 -0.27 4.47
N VAL A 66 -5.50 0.72 5.07
CA VAL A 66 -4.08 1.00 4.89
C VAL A 66 -3.51 1.41 6.23
N LYS A 67 -2.39 0.79 6.61
CA LYS A 67 -1.58 1.20 7.75
C LYS A 67 -0.18 1.55 7.25
N ILE A 68 0.35 2.67 7.73
CA ILE A 68 1.73 3.10 7.47
C ILE A 68 2.46 3.30 8.79
N GLU A 69 3.69 2.83 8.82
CA GLU A 69 4.65 3.11 9.89
C GLU A 69 5.99 3.51 9.26
N ILE A 70 6.52 4.65 9.67
CA ILE A 70 7.82 5.15 9.19
C ILE A 70 8.84 5.03 10.32
N SER A 71 9.93 4.30 10.08
CA SER A 71 11.07 4.25 11.01
C SER A 71 11.82 5.57 11.04
N ARG A 72 12.30 5.95 12.23
CA ARG A 72 12.88 7.27 12.55
C ARG A 72 14.23 7.14 13.24
N ASP A 73 14.83 5.95 13.25
CA ASP A 73 15.95 5.60 14.12
C ASP A 73 17.21 6.43 13.85
N GLU A 74 17.38 6.92 12.62
CA GLU A 74 18.57 7.68 12.19
C GLU A 74 18.32 9.17 11.94
N TRP A 75 17.17 9.72 12.36
CA TRP A 75 16.81 11.11 12.03
C TRP A 75 17.37 12.12 13.03
N ASP A 76 18.03 13.16 12.54
CA ASP A 76 18.38 14.38 13.29
C ASP A 76 17.56 15.56 12.76
N GLY A 77 16.37 15.76 13.34
CA GLY A 77 15.41 16.77 12.91
C GLY A 77 14.48 16.30 11.79
N TYR A 78 14.91 16.43 10.54
CA TYR A 78 14.14 15.99 9.36
C TYR A 78 14.99 15.15 8.40
N SER A 79 14.33 14.27 7.67
CA SER A 79 14.92 13.45 6.61
C SER A 79 14.05 13.53 5.35
N SER A 80 14.62 13.10 4.23
CA SER A 80 13.82 12.72 3.07
C SER A 80 13.46 11.25 3.22
N LEU A 81 12.15 10.95 3.20
CA LEU A 81 11.63 9.60 3.44
C LEU A 81 12.30 8.59 2.51
N LYS A 82 13.00 7.61 3.08
CA LYS A 82 13.74 6.59 2.33
C LYS A 82 12.89 5.32 2.13
N PRO A 83 13.14 4.56 1.05
CA PRO A 83 12.47 3.29 0.81
C PRO A 83 12.46 2.32 2.00
N GLU A 84 13.60 2.16 2.66
CA GLU A 84 13.83 1.23 3.76
C GLU A 84 13.14 1.64 5.07
N GLU A 85 12.71 2.90 5.19
CA GLU A 85 12.04 3.42 6.39
C GLU A 85 10.53 3.10 6.38
N ILE A 86 9.95 2.76 5.22
CA ILE A 86 8.50 2.59 5.04
C ILE A 86 8.09 1.14 5.34
N ASN A 87 7.18 1.01 6.31
CA ASN A 87 6.42 -0.21 6.53
C ASN A 87 4.95 0.06 6.18
N ALA A 88 4.39 -0.73 5.27
CA ALA A 88 3.01 -0.58 4.86
C ALA A 88 2.25 -1.91 4.93
N TRP A 89 0.99 -1.80 5.32
CA TRP A 89 -0.02 -2.84 5.22
C TRP A 89 -1.13 -2.28 4.34
N VAL A 90 -1.54 -3.03 3.33
CA VAL A 90 -2.65 -2.65 2.46
C VAL A 90 -3.60 -3.83 2.35
N THR A 91 -4.87 -3.58 2.61
CA THR A 91 -5.93 -4.58 2.46
C THR A 91 -6.83 -4.20 1.30
N VAL A 92 -6.94 -5.11 0.33
CA VAL A 92 -7.83 -4.98 -0.82
C VAL A 92 -8.93 -6.02 -0.74
N SER A 93 -10.18 -5.61 -0.97
CA SER A 93 -11.33 -6.51 -0.97
C SER A 93 -12.20 -6.29 -2.20
N TYR A 94 -12.48 -7.38 -2.91
CA TYR A 94 -13.36 -7.41 -4.07
C TYR A 94 -14.22 -8.68 -4.03
N ASN A 95 -15.54 -8.50 -4.07
CA ASN A 95 -16.53 -9.54 -3.83
C ASN A 95 -16.22 -10.34 -2.54
N ASP A 96 -16.06 -11.66 -2.64
CA ASP A 96 -15.80 -12.55 -1.52
C ASP A 96 -14.30 -12.77 -1.26
N VAL A 97 -13.41 -12.06 -1.97
CA VAL A 97 -11.97 -12.21 -1.83
C VAL A 97 -11.36 -10.99 -1.14
N THR A 98 -10.53 -11.25 -0.13
CA THR A 98 -9.69 -10.24 0.52
C THR A 98 -8.23 -10.64 0.38
N VAL A 99 -7.36 -9.69 0.03
CA VAL A 99 -5.91 -9.89 -0.05
C VAL A 99 -5.22 -8.86 0.84
N TYR A 100 -4.29 -9.35 1.65
CA TYR A 100 -3.47 -8.58 2.57
C TYR A 100 -2.06 -8.49 2.01
N GLY A 101 -1.57 -7.28 1.79
CA GLY A 101 -0.23 -7.03 1.28
C GLY A 101 0.63 -6.25 2.24
N ARG A 102 1.93 -6.40 2.03
CA ARG A 102 2.98 -5.78 2.82
C ARG A 102 4.02 -5.11 1.95
N LEU A 103 4.57 -4.04 2.48
CA LEU A 103 5.83 -3.43 2.05
C LEU A 103 6.69 -3.27 3.31
N SER A 104 7.91 -3.79 3.29
CA SER A 104 8.89 -3.61 4.36
C SER A 104 10.29 -3.90 3.84
N PHE A 105 11.30 -3.34 4.50
CA PHE A 105 12.69 -3.66 4.21
C PHE A 105 13.05 -5.05 4.74
N VAL A 106 13.52 -5.93 3.86
CA VAL A 106 13.95 -7.29 4.21
C VAL A 106 15.47 -7.32 4.26
N GLU A 107 16.02 -7.38 5.49
CA GLU A 107 17.48 -7.31 5.73
C GLU A 107 18.24 -8.41 4.97
N GLU A 108 17.70 -9.63 4.90
CA GLU A 108 18.36 -10.76 4.23
C GLU A 108 18.46 -10.57 2.70
N LEU A 109 17.64 -9.69 2.13
CA LEU A 109 17.62 -9.38 0.71
C LEU A 109 18.21 -8.00 0.39
N ASP A 110 18.51 -7.18 1.40
CA ASP A 110 18.92 -5.78 1.25
C ASP A 110 17.93 -5.02 0.33
N TYR A 111 16.63 -5.25 0.53
CA TYR A 111 15.60 -4.81 -0.43
C TYR A 111 14.24 -4.49 0.23
N PRO A 112 13.59 -3.36 -0.13
CA PRO A 112 12.21 -3.09 0.25
C PRO A 112 11.25 -3.95 -0.58
N LEU A 113 10.84 -5.08 0.00
CA LEU A 113 10.03 -6.07 -0.69
C LEU A 113 8.55 -5.75 -0.55
N MET A 114 7.81 -5.93 -1.65
CA MET A 114 6.35 -5.98 -1.66
C MET A 114 5.89 -7.42 -1.83
N TRP A 115 4.97 -7.89 -0.98
CA TRP A 115 4.44 -9.24 -1.09
C TRP A 115 2.99 -9.33 -0.62
N ILE A 116 2.35 -10.44 -1.00
CA ILE A 116 1.03 -10.83 -0.47
C ILE A 116 1.30 -11.65 0.79
N GLU A 117 0.87 -11.13 1.94
CA GLU A 117 0.98 -11.80 3.23
C GLU A 117 -0.08 -12.90 3.36
N GLU A 118 -1.32 -12.61 2.98
CA GLU A 118 -2.43 -13.55 3.08
C GLU A 118 -3.50 -13.28 2.01
N LYS A 119 -4.26 -14.32 1.67
CA LYS A 119 -5.45 -14.23 0.83
C LYS A 119 -6.56 -15.07 1.45
N GLU A 120 -7.72 -14.44 1.66
CA GLU A 120 -8.93 -15.06 2.19
C GLU A 120 -10.03 -15.11 1.12
N VAL A 121 -10.85 -16.15 1.18
CA VAL A 121 -12.08 -16.29 0.38
C VAL A 121 -13.21 -16.62 1.36
N LYS A 122 -14.27 -15.81 1.35
CA LYS A 122 -15.45 -15.98 2.21
C LYS A 122 -16.39 -17.08 1.72
#